data_AF-A0A1F6JLT4-F1
#
_entry.id   AF-A0A1F6JLT4-F1
#
_cell.length_a   1.000
_cell.length_b   1.000
_cell.length_c   1.000
_cell.angle_alpha   90.00
_cell.angle_beta   90.00
_cell.angle_gamma   90.00
#
_symmetry.space_group_name_H-M   'P 1'
#
loop_
_entity.id
_entity.type
_entity.pdbx_description
1 polymer ?
#
loop_
_entity_poly.entity_id
_entity_poly.type
_entity_poly.pdbx_seq_one_letter_code
_entity_poly.pdbx_strand_id
1 'polypeptide(L)'
;MKTKIIVALLILVGLTAGVVWWRQGGKTPVLPLKQAVDTTTEDMAAIRAFMADPNLELSDVNTDLPMPYFRVGKVTKMGNGENMEAVDGWLRKVNVYDQKELLNGACVVYEYHTDDRNHKLTAVVVRGLQPNEIDSLKNNGVTCISNSHDVAKITKTEAETIAMGYLKRAVSNFDQIKDQFTYSLQSNGEAHQWFWEDKSYKLPDGLEGRPYLYPTIRITVNGDKTISYWNTVSLFEN
;
A
#
# COMPACT_ATOMS: atom_id res chain seq x y z
N MET A 1 72.00 -21.02 11.47
CA MET A 1 71.21 -20.53 12.62
C MET A 1 70.08 -19.64 12.12
N LYS A 2 68.84 -20.04 12.43
CA LYS A 2 67.58 -19.30 12.58
C LYS A 2 67.39 -17.88 11.97
N THR A 3 66.50 -17.84 10.98
CA THR A 3 65.28 -16.99 10.86
C THR A 3 65.39 -15.45 10.83
N LYS A 4 64.93 -14.83 9.74
CA LYS A 4 63.60 -14.20 9.58
C LYS A 4 63.36 -13.76 8.12
N ILE A 5 62.11 -13.87 7.70
CA ILE A 5 61.59 -13.83 6.31
C ILE A 5 60.73 -12.57 6.12
N ILE A 6 60.47 -12.24 4.84
CA ILE A 6 59.30 -11.55 4.23
C ILE A 6 59.61 -10.10 3.82
N VAL A 7 59.30 -9.53 2.64
CA VAL A 7 58.97 -9.89 1.22
C VAL A 7 58.31 -8.61 0.63
N ALA A 8 58.42 -8.40 -0.69
CA ALA A 8 57.52 -7.59 -1.55
C ALA A 8 57.74 -6.06 -1.58
N LEU A 9 57.53 -5.35 -2.68
CA LEU A 9 57.48 -5.62 -4.13
C LEU A 9 57.55 -4.23 -4.79
N LEU A 10 58.05 -4.18 -6.02
CA LEU A 10 58.41 -2.98 -6.78
C LEU A 10 57.23 -2.03 -7.07
N ILE A 11 57.46 -0.74 -6.84
CA ILE A 11 56.70 0.40 -7.37
C ILE A 11 57.65 1.17 -8.30
N LEU A 12 57.22 1.49 -9.52
CA LEU A 12 57.61 2.62 -10.40
C LEU A 12 57.25 2.21 -11.85
N VAL A 13 56.83 3.05 -12.80
CA VAL A 13 56.39 4.45 -12.95
C VAL A 13 55.91 4.55 -14.40
N GLY A 14 55.01 5.46 -14.74
CA GLY A 14 54.70 5.70 -16.16
C GLY A 14 53.76 6.86 -16.44
N LEU A 15 54.15 8.08 -16.06
CA LEU A 15 53.59 9.32 -16.60
C LEU A 15 54.29 9.64 -17.93
N THR A 16 53.55 9.73 -19.03
CA THR A 16 53.87 10.69 -20.11
C THR A 16 52.61 11.23 -20.75
N ALA A 17 52.50 12.55 -20.69
CA ALA A 17 51.45 13.36 -21.27
C ALA A 17 51.55 13.46 -22.80
N GLY A 18 50.40 13.50 -23.45
CA GLY A 18 50.23 13.97 -24.82
C GLY A 18 48.96 14.82 -24.89
N VAL A 19 49.13 16.14 -24.87
CA VAL A 19 48.06 17.13 -25.06
C VAL A 19 47.77 17.24 -26.56
N VAL A 20 46.56 16.92 -26.98
CA VAL A 20 45.98 17.42 -28.24
C VAL A 20 44.60 17.99 -27.95
N TRP A 21 44.39 19.18 -28.50
CA TRP A 21 43.35 20.15 -28.21
C TRP A 21 42.01 19.80 -28.89
N TRP A 22 40.93 19.91 -28.11
CA TRP A 22 39.56 20.35 -28.46
C TRP A 22 38.90 19.99 -29.81
N ARG A 23 37.79 19.24 -29.72
CA ARG A 23 36.45 19.75 -30.11
C ARG A 23 35.38 19.23 -29.14
N GLN A 24 34.68 20.16 -28.52
CA GLN A 24 33.51 19.91 -27.68
C GLN A 24 32.37 19.32 -28.50
N GLY A 25 31.92 18.13 -28.11
CA GLY A 25 30.54 17.67 -28.26
C GLY A 25 30.13 17.14 -26.90
N GLY A 26 29.40 17.95 -26.14
CA GLY A 26 29.09 17.68 -24.73
C GLY A 26 28.37 16.33 -24.56
N LYS A 27 29.07 15.36 -23.95
CA LYS A 27 28.42 14.29 -23.20
C LYS A 27 28.43 14.73 -21.76
N THR A 28 27.28 15.16 -21.27
CA THR A 28 27.00 15.23 -19.84
C THR A 28 27.43 13.91 -19.20
N PRO A 29 28.13 13.93 -18.05
CA PRO A 29 28.31 12.71 -17.28
C PRO A 29 26.91 12.26 -16.88
N VAL A 30 26.47 11.13 -17.44
CA VAL A 30 25.26 10.45 -16.98
C VAL A 30 25.58 10.01 -15.56
N LEU A 31 25.07 10.76 -14.59
CA LEU A 31 24.92 10.28 -13.22
C LEU A 31 24.26 8.90 -13.32
N PRO A 32 24.78 7.86 -12.64
CA PRO A 32 24.13 6.57 -12.67
C PRO A 32 22.71 6.80 -12.18
N LEU A 33 21.74 6.56 -13.08
CA LEU A 33 20.34 6.52 -12.75
C LEU A 33 20.25 5.55 -11.58
N LYS A 34 19.87 6.05 -10.40
CA LYS A 34 19.56 5.23 -9.24
C LYS A 34 18.66 4.11 -9.77
N GLN A 35 19.16 2.87 -9.79
CA GLN A 35 18.38 1.74 -10.28
C GLN A 35 17.03 1.81 -9.58
N ALA A 36 15.96 1.98 -10.35
CA ALA A 36 14.63 1.70 -9.86
C ALA A 36 14.67 0.22 -9.45
N VAL A 37 14.74 -0.02 -8.15
CA VAL A 37 14.48 -1.35 -7.61
C VAL A 37 13.07 -1.68 -8.07
N ASP A 38 12.89 -2.87 -8.64
CA ASP A 38 11.59 -3.37 -9.08
C ASP A 38 10.72 -3.66 -7.84
N THR A 39 10.15 -2.59 -7.26
CA THR A 39 9.35 -2.61 -6.03
C THR A 39 8.03 -3.37 -6.21
N THR A 40 7.58 -3.53 -7.46
CA THR A 40 6.38 -4.27 -7.84
C THR A 40 6.38 -5.69 -7.28
N THR A 41 7.55 -6.32 -7.16
CA THR A 41 7.67 -7.68 -6.63
C THR A 41 7.34 -7.77 -5.13
N GLU A 42 7.74 -6.77 -4.34
CA GLU A 42 7.52 -6.76 -2.88
C GLU A 42 6.06 -6.41 -2.55
N ASP A 43 5.51 -5.41 -3.24
CA ASP A 43 4.09 -5.02 -3.11
C ASP A 43 3.15 -6.19 -3.43
N MET A 44 3.36 -6.85 -4.57
CA MET A 44 2.58 -8.03 -4.96
C MET A 44 2.75 -9.21 -3.99
N ALA A 45 3.94 -9.38 -3.41
CA ALA A 45 4.16 -10.41 -2.39
C ALA A 45 3.37 -10.12 -1.09
N ALA A 46 3.33 -8.85 -0.65
CA ALA A 46 2.54 -8.44 0.51
C ALA A 46 1.03 -8.66 0.27
N ILE A 47 0.53 -8.34 -0.93
CA ILE A 47 -0.87 -8.57 -1.32
C ILE A 47 -1.20 -10.08 -1.31
N ARG A 48 -0.36 -10.91 -1.93
CA ARG A 48 -0.54 -12.38 -1.96
C ARG A 48 -0.54 -12.99 -0.57
N ALA A 49 0.37 -12.53 0.30
CA ALA A 49 0.41 -12.96 1.70
C ALA A 49 -0.87 -12.55 2.46
N PHE A 50 -1.36 -11.32 2.24
CA PHE A 50 -2.61 -10.85 2.82
C PHE A 50 -3.82 -11.68 2.36
N MET A 51 -3.91 -11.98 1.06
CA MET A 51 -5.00 -12.79 0.50
C MET A 51 -4.85 -14.28 0.81
N ALA A 52 -3.70 -14.71 1.32
CA ALA A 52 -3.33 -16.12 1.47
C ALA A 52 -3.41 -16.91 0.16
N ASP A 53 -3.10 -16.24 -0.95
CA ASP A 53 -3.07 -16.81 -2.29
C ASP A 53 -1.75 -16.45 -2.99
N PRO A 54 -0.79 -17.38 -3.08
CA PRO A 54 0.50 -17.13 -3.71
C PRO A 54 0.41 -16.97 -5.24
N ASN A 55 -0.67 -17.43 -5.87
CA ASN A 55 -0.83 -17.39 -7.32
C ASN A 55 -1.73 -16.24 -7.78
N LEU A 56 -2.15 -15.36 -6.86
CA LEU A 56 -3.01 -14.24 -7.16
C LEU A 56 -2.44 -13.40 -8.31
N GLU A 57 -3.24 -13.25 -9.36
CA GLU A 57 -2.90 -12.44 -10.51
C GLU A 57 -3.25 -10.97 -10.25
N LEU A 58 -2.22 -10.13 -10.33
CA LEU A 58 -2.30 -8.70 -10.06
C LEU A 58 -1.83 -7.93 -11.28
N SER A 59 -2.44 -6.77 -11.51
CA SER A 59 -1.98 -5.78 -12.48
C SER A 59 -1.58 -4.51 -11.75
N ASP A 60 -0.38 -4.01 -12.04
CA ASP A 60 0.02 -2.66 -11.60
C ASP A 60 -0.80 -1.61 -12.35
N VAL A 61 -1.40 -0.68 -11.62
CA VAL A 61 -2.32 0.32 -12.18
C VAL A 61 -1.62 1.68 -12.25
N ASN A 62 -1.27 2.23 -11.10
CA ASN A 62 -0.63 3.53 -10.96
C ASN A 62 -0.09 3.76 -9.53
N THR A 63 0.36 4.98 -9.27
CA THR A 63 0.60 5.51 -7.92
C THR A 63 -0.46 6.57 -7.61
N ASP A 64 -0.99 6.58 -6.39
CA ASP A 64 -2.01 7.54 -5.94
C ASP A 64 -1.77 8.03 -4.49
N LEU A 65 -2.66 8.87 -3.97
CA LEU A 65 -2.76 9.21 -2.56
C LEU A 65 -3.41 8.06 -1.76
N PRO A 66 -2.97 7.80 -0.53
CA PRO A 66 -3.54 6.71 0.26
C PRO A 66 -5.03 6.93 0.56
N MET A 67 -5.84 5.88 0.42
CA MET A 67 -7.25 5.92 0.83
C MET A 67 -7.42 5.88 2.36
N PRO A 68 -8.39 6.61 2.95
CA PRO A 68 -9.27 7.62 2.34
C PRO A 68 -8.62 9.03 2.36
N TYR A 69 -7.86 9.38 1.32
CA TYR A 69 -7.11 10.63 1.17
C TYR A 69 -6.35 11.07 2.43
N PHE A 70 -5.44 10.19 2.88
CA PHE A 70 -4.62 10.45 4.05
C PHE A 70 -3.65 11.60 3.82
N ARG A 71 -3.57 12.51 4.81
CA ARG A 71 -2.57 13.59 4.83
C ARG A 71 -2.20 13.97 6.25
N VAL A 72 -0.97 14.45 6.41
CA VAL A 72 -0.47 15.08 7.63
C VAL A 72 0.00 16.50 7.32
N GLY A 73 -0.29 17.41 8.23
CA GLY A 73 -0.06 18.83 8.01
C GLY A 73 -0.37 19.69 9.24
N LYS A 74 -0.07 20.99 9.13
CA LYS A 74 -0.41 21.96 10.17
C LYS A 74 -1.85 22.43 9.97
N VAL A 75 -2.66 22.32 11.01
CA VAL A 75 -4.08 22.68 10.94
C VAL A 75 -4.30 24.06 11.58
N THR A 76 -4.89 24.96 10.80
CA THR A 76 -5.33 26.28 11.28
C THR A 76 -6.85 26.35 11.17
N LYS A 77 -7.54 26.59 12.29
CA LYS A 77 -8.99 26.79 12.30
C LYS A 77 -9.33 28.17 11.71
N MET A 78 -10.30 28.21 10.80
CA MET A 78 -10.73 29.42 10.11
C MET A 78 -12.26 29.48 10.05
N GLY A 79 -12.89 30.34 10.85
CA GLY A 79 -14.35 30.49 10.87
C GLY A 79 -15.07 29.13 10.97
N ASN A 80 -15.79 28.75 9.91
CA ASN A 80 -16.56 27.48 9.82
C ASN A 80 -15.77 26.31 9.20
N GLY A 81 -14.46 26.43 9.01
CA GLY A 81 -13.64 25.42 8.37
C GLY A 81 -12.23 25.32 8.96
N GLU A 82 -11.38 24.58 8.26
CA GLU A 82 -9.97 24.45 8.58
C GLU A 82 -9.14 24.54 7.31
N ASN A 83 -7.98 25.18 7.42
CA ASN A 83 -6.91 25.05 6.45
C ASN A 83 -5.90 24.03 6.97
N MET A 84 -5.36 23.21 6.07
CA MET A 84 -4.33 22.24 6.39
C MET A 84 -3.13 22.43 5.46
N GLU A 85 -2.06 22.98 6.01
CA GLU A 85 -0.83 23.24 5.27
C GLU A 85 -0.04 21.94 5.10
N ALA A 86 0.40 21.67 3.87
CA ALA A 86 1.29 20.57 3.58
C ALA A 86 2.63 20.76 4.30
N VAL A 87 3.20 19.68 4.82
CA VAL A 87 4.50 19.68 5.49
C VAL A 87 5.43 18.73 4.75
N ASP A 88 6.62 19.21 4.40
CA ASP A 88 7.63 18.42 3.70
C ASP A 88 7.96 17.13 4.48
N GLY A 89 8.15 16.04 3.75
CA GLY A 89 8.38 14.72 4.32
C GLY A 89 7.12 13.97 4.77
N TRP A 90 5.97 14.63 4.83
CA TRP A 90 4.68 14.00 5.21
C TRP A 90 3.76 13.67 4.04
N LEU A 91 4.20 13.92 2.81
CA LEU A 91 3.49 13.44 1.63
C LEU A 91 3.60 11.92 1.56
N ARG A 92 2.45 11.24 1.56
CA ARG A 92 2.35 9.79 1.42
C ARG A 92 1.86 9.45 0.02
N LYS A 93 2.38 8.36 -0.51
CA LYS A 93 1.97 7.78 -1.79
C LYS A 93 1.73 6.30 -1.59
N VAL A 94 0.92 5.73 -2.46
CA VAL A 94 0.67 4.30 -2.51
C VAL A 94 0.75 3.80 -3.94
N ASN A 95 1.25 2.59 -4.13
CA ASN A 95 1.13 1.86 -5.38
C ASN A 95 -0.22 1.13 -5.40
N VAL A 96 -0.90 1.19 -6.54
CA VAL A 96 -2.25 0.65 -6.72
C VAL A 96 -2.21 -0.55 -7.64
N TYR A 97 -2.84 -1.64 -7.19
CA TYR A 97 -2.90 -2.90 -7.92
C TYR A 97 -4.34 -3.38 -8.02
N ASP A 98 -4.72 -3.90 -9.18
CA ASP A 98 -6.00 -4.59 -9.35
C ASP A 98 -5.81 -6.10 -9.41
N GLN A 99 -6.70 -6.84 -8.73
CA GLN A 99 -6.90 -8.26 -9.00
C GLN A 99 -7.47 -8.45 -10.41
N LYS A 100 -6.95 -9.41 -11.18
CA LYS A 100 -7.51 -9.68 -12.51
C LYS A 100 -8.82 -10.46 -12.46
N GLU A 101 -8.98 -11.33 -11.47
CA GLU A 101 -10.17 -12.17 -11.35
C GLU A 101 -11.35 -11.40 -10.76
N LEU A 102 -12.54 -11.62 -11.34
CA LEU A 102 -13.80 -11.06 -10.88
C LEU A 102 -14.21 -11.63 -9.52
N LEU A 103 -14.76 -10.80 -8.64
CA LEU A 103 -15.31 -11.26 -7.37
C LEU A 103 -16.72 -11.80 -7.57
N ASN A 104 -16.94 -13.07 -7.21
CA ASN A 104 -18.25 -13.72 -7.24
C ASN A 104 -18.99 -13.61 -8.59
N GLY A 105 -18.25 -13.52 -9.71
CA GLY A 105 -18.83 -13.32 -11.06
C GLY A 105 -19.48 -11.96 -11.29
N ALA A 106 -19.40 -11.03 -10.32
CA ALA A 106 -19.87 -9.67 -10.47
C ALA A 106 -18.83 -8.83 -11.24
N CYS A 107 -19.27 -7.70 -11.83
CA CYS A 107 -18.39 -6.77 -12.53
C CYS A 107 -17.56 -5.91 -11.56
N VAL A 108 -16.91 -6.56 -10.60
CA VAL A 108 -16.09 -5.93 -9.56
C VAL A 108 -14.84 -6.76 -9.30
N VAL A 109 -13.76 -6.09 -8.90
CA VAL A 109 -12.48 -6.68 -8.53
C VAL A 109 -12.00 -6.11 -7.19
N TYR A 110 -10.96 -6.68 -6.60
CA TYR A 110 -10.24 -6.00 -5.53
C TYR A 110 -9.20 -5.04 -6.11
N GLU A 111 -9.18 -3.83 -5.56
CA GLU A 111 -8.09 -2.87 -5.70
C GLU A 111 -7.30 -2.82 -4.38
N TYR A 112 -5.98 -2.91 -4.47
CA TYR A 112 -5.05 -2.95 -3.36
C TYR A 112 -4.15 -1.72 -3.38
N HIS A 113 -3.87 -1.18 -2.20
CA HIS A 113 -2.97 -0.03 -2.03
C HIS A 113 -1.83 -0.44 -1.11
N THR A 114 -0.58 -0.25 -1.53
CA THR A 114 0.61 -0.50 -0.70
C THR A 114 1.41 0.79 -0.51
N ASP A 115 1.91 1.03 0.70
CA ASP A 115 2.77 2.18 1.01
C ASP A 115 4.13 1.99 0.31
N ASP A 116 4.46 2.91 -0.60
CA ASP A 116 5.63 2.79 -1.49
C ASP A 116 6.99 2.78 -0.75
N ARG A 117 6.99 3.20 0.52
CA ARG A 117 8.19 3.27 1.36
C ARG A 117 8.54 1.95 2.05
N ASN A 118 7.55 1.09 2.28
CA ASN A 118 7.70 -0.09 3.12
C ASN A 118 6.91 -1.31 2.66
N HIS A 119 6.20 -1.21 1.52
CA HIS A 119 5.44 -2.28 0.89
C HIS A 119 4.34 -2.89 1.78
N LYS A 120 3.93 -2.19 2.84
CA LYS A 120 2.81 -2.61 3.68
C LYS A 120 1.49 -2.30 2.98
N LEU A 121 0.58 -3.25 2.99
CA LEU A 121 -0.78 -3.08 2.49
C LEU A 121 -1.56 -2.10 3.36
N THR A 122 -1.99 -0.98 2.77
CA THR A 122 -2.74 0.08 3.46
C THR A 122 -4.23 0.04 3.14
N ALA A 123 -4.64 -0.51 1.99
CA ALA A 123 -6.05 -0.67 1.69
C ALA A 123 -6.35 -1.86 0.80
N VAL A 124 -7.56 -2.41 0.96
CA VAL A 124 -8.23 -3.29 0.00
C VAL A 124 -9.64 -2.78 -0.17
N VAL A 125 -10.08 -2.53 -1.39
CA VAL A 125 -11.43 -2.06 -1.69
C VAL A 125 -12.03 -2.84 -2.84
N VAL A 126 -13.35 -2.99 -2.84
CA VAL A 126 -14.09 -3.53 -3.98
C VAL A 126 -14.28 -2.41 -5.00
N ARG A 127 -13.68 -2.57 -6.18
CA ARG A 127 -13.75 -1.63 -7.29
C ARG A 127 -14.71 -2.16 -8.36
N GLY A 128 -15.69 -1.34 -8.74
CA GLY A 128 -16.52 -1.62 -9.92
C GLY A 128 -15.73 -1.42 -11.21
N LEU A 129 -15.93 -2.33 -12.15
CA LEU A 129 -15.35 -2.20 -13.49
C LEU A 129 -16.03 -1.08 -14.27
N GLN A 130 -15.22 -0.32 -15.00
CA GLN A 130 -15.68 0.71 -15.93
C GLN A 130 -16.34 0.07 -17.16
N PRO A 131 -17.22 0.78 -17.89
CA PRO A 131 -17.92 0.22 -19.05
C PRO A 131 -16.99 -0.37 -20.12
N ASN A 132 -15.87 0.28 -20.40
CA ASN A 132 -14.86 -0.22 -21.36
C ASN A 132 -14.15 -1.50 -20.89
N GLU A 133 -13.93 -1.66 -19.59
CA GLU A 133 -13.39 -2.89 -19.00
C GLU A 133 -14.40 -4.04 -19.15
N ILE A 134 -15.69 -3.77 -18.88
CA ILE A 134 -16.79 -4.72 -19.04
C ILE A 134 -16.92 -5.16 -20.51
N ASP A 135 -16.87 -4.20 -21.44
CA ASP A 135 -16.93 -4.50 -22.88
C ASP A 135 -15.73 -5.34 -23.33
N SER A 136 -14.54 -5.07 -22.78
CA SER A 136 -13.34 -5.87 -23.06
C SER A 136 -13.49 -7.32 -22.59
N LEU A 137 -13.98 -7.53 -21.35
CA LEU A 137 -14.28 -8.87 -20.83
C LEU A 137 -15.27 -9.61 -21.73
N LYS A 138 -16.35 -8.93 -22.14
CA LYS A 138 -17.38 -9.50 -23.02
C LYS A 138 -16.80 -9.91 -24.38
N ASN A 139 -15.93 -9.10 -24.96
CA ASN A 139 -15.25 -9.43 -26.22
C ASN A 139 -14.31 -10.64 -26.10
N ASN A 140 -13.78 -10.90 -24.90
CA ASN A 140 -12.97 -12.06 -24.57
C ASN A 140 -13.80 -13.27 -24.10
N GLY A 141 -15.14 -13.22 -24.23
CA GLY A 141 -16.04 -14.32 -23.87
C GLY A 141 -16.36 -14.43 -22.37
N VAL A 142 -15.98 -13.43 -21.56
CA VAL A 142 -16.27 -13.39 -20.13
C VAL A 142 -17.45 -12.46 -19.87
N THR A 143 -18.50 -12.95 -19.20
CA THR A 143 -19.64 -12.14 -18.78
C THR A 143 -19.64 -11.95 -17.27
N CYS A 144 -20.00 -10.74 -16.81
CA CYS A 144 -20.13 -10.43 -15.40
C CYS A 144 -21.48 -9.77 -15.11
N ILE A 145 -21.91 -9.80 -13.85
CA ILE A 145 -23.18 -9.22 -13.40
C ILE A 145 -22.91 -7.87 -12.72
N SER A 146 -23.48 -6.78 -13.24
CA SER A 146 -23.30 -5.43 -12.69
C SER A 146 -24.21 -5.12 -11.50
N ASN A 147 -25.35 -5.82 -11.37
CA ASN A 147 -26.36 -5.58 -10.33
C ASN A 147 -26.64 -6.87 -9.53
N SER A 148 -25.74 -7.23 -8.61
CA SER A 148 -26.08 -8.22 -7.58
C SER A 148 -26.67 -7.49 -6.39
N HIS A 149 -28.00 -7.35 -6.35
CA HIS A 149 -28.70 -6.67 -5.24
C HIS A 149 -28.99 -7.60 -4.06
N ASP A 150 -28.74 -8.91 -4.21
CA ASP A 150 -28.87 -9.88 -3.11
C ASP A 150 -27.51 -10.15 -2.49
N VAL A 151 -27.16 -9.34 -1.48
CA VAL A 151 -26.04 -9.65 -0.61
C VAL A 151 -26.57 -10.56 0.49
N ALA A 152 -26.29 -11.85 0.39
CA ALA A 152 -26.70 -12.84 1.40
C ALA A 152 -26.22 -12.39 2.79
N LYS A 153 -27.08 -12.44 3.81
CA LYS A 153 -26.65 -12.07 5.17
C LYS A 153 -25.80 -13.20 5.76
N ILE A 154 -24.65 -12.84 6.33
CA ILE A 154 -23.83 -13.75 7.14
C ILE A 154 -23.99 -13.42 8.62
N THR A 155 -23.63 -14.37 9.48
CA THR A 155 -23.62 -14.15 10.92
C THR A 155 -22.41 -13.33 11.35
N LYS A 156 -22.50 -12.67 12.51
CA LYS A 156 -21.34 -12.01 13.13
C LYS A 156 -20.16 -12.98 13.29
N THR A 157 -20.40 -14.22 13.71
CA THR A 157 -19.35 -15.22 13.94
C THR A 157 -18.63 -15.61 12.65
N GLU A 158 -19.37 -15.77 11.55
CA GLU A 158 -18.78 -16.04 10.23
C GLU A 158 -17.93 -14.85 9.77
N ALA A 159 -18.49 -13.63 9.86
CA ALA A 159 -17.78 -12.41 9.52
C ALA A 159 -16.52 -12.20 10.39
N GLU A 160 -16.60 -12.51 11.69
CA GLU A 160 -15.48 -12.39 12.62
C GLU A 160 -14.35 -13.35 12.25
N THR A 161 -14.69 -14.58 11.89
CA THR A 161 -13.69 -15.57 11.44
C THR A 161 -12.94 -15.06 10.21
N ILE A 162 -13.66 -14.48 9.24
CA ILE A 162 -13.07 -13.89 8.03
C ILE A 162 -12.19 -12.69 8.40
N ALA A 163 -12.74 -11.70 9.13
CA ALA A 163 -12.06 -10.48 9.51
C ALA A 163 -10.77 -10.75 10.28
N MET A 164 -10.84 -11.59 11.32
CA MET A 164 -9.69 -11.93 12.16
C MET A 164 -8.63 -12.73 11.38
N GLY A 165 -9.05 -13.54 10.41
CA GLY A 165 -8.14 -14.22 9.50
C GLY A 165 -7.27 -13.26 8.69
N TYR A 166 -7.89 -12.23 8.09
CA TYR A 166 -7.17 -11.17 7.36
C TYR A 166 -6.31 -10.32 8.29
N LEU A 167 -6.86 -9.86 9.42
CA LEU A 167 -6.13 -9.01 10.37
C LEU A 167 -4.89 -9.70 10.93
N LYS A 168 -4.97 -11.00 11.23
CA LYS A 168 -3.82 -11.78 11.71
C LYS A 168 -2.66 -11.82 10.71
N ARG A 169 -2.94 -11.77 9.40
CA ARG A 169 -1.91 -11.74 8.35
C ARG A 169 -1.37 -10.33 8.11
N ALA A 170 -2.21 -9.31 8.30
CA ALA A 170 -1.90 -7.93 7.93
C ALA A 170 -1.25 -7.10 9.05
N VAL A 171 -1.54 -7.43 10.31
CA VAL A 171 -1.20 -6.57 11.46
C VAL A 171 -0.10 -7.22 12.29
N SER A 172 1.09 -6.61 12.31
CA SER A 172 2.28 -7.19 12.95
C SER A 172 2.13 -7.49 14.44
N ASN A 173 1.37 -6.67 15.17
CA ASN A 173 1.08 -6.84 16.60
C ASN A 173 -0.36 -7.30 16.85
N PHE A 174 -0.98 -8.01 15.91
CA PHE A 174 -2.38 -8.43 15.98
C PHE A 174 -2.76 -9.04 17.33
N ASP A 175 -1.98 -10.00 17.84
CA ASP A 175 -2.29 -10.69 19.09
C ASP A 175 -2.32 -9.75 20.32
N GLN A 176 -1.65 -8.60 20.26
CA GLN A 176 -1.63 -7.61 21.34
C GLN A 176 -2.83 -6.65 21.27
N ILE A 177 -3.33 -6.38 20.06
CA ILE A 177 -4.39 -5.38 19.83
C ILE A 177 -5.74 -5.99 19.46
N LYS A 178 -5.82 -7.32 19.26
CA LYS A 178 -7.03 -8.03 18.83
C LYS A 178 -8.24 -7.67 19.67
N ASP A 179 -8.10 -7.70 21.00
CA ASP A 179 -9.21 -7.44 21.94
C ASP A 179 -9.57 -5.95 22.05
N GLN A 180 -8.84 -5.06 21.37
CA GLN A 180 -9.09 -3.63 21.31
C GLN A 180 -9.96 -3.25 20.10
N PHE A 181 -10.21 -4.16 19.15
CA PHE A 181 -11.08 -3.88 18.01
C PHE A 181 -12.54 -3.75 18.47
N THR A 182 -13.16 -2.63 18.11
CA THR A 182 -14.58 -2.38 18.35
C THR A 182 -15.40 -2.90 17.18
N TYR A 183 -16.39 -3.75 17.47
CA TYR A 183 -17.34 -4.26 16.49
C TYR A 183 -18.51 -3.29 16.26
N SER A 184 -18.96 -3.18 15.01
CA SER A 184 -20.19 -2.50 14.64
C SER A 184 -20.87 -3.19 13.46
N LEU A 185 -22.20 -3.17 13.45
CA LEU A 185 -23.00 -3.63 12.33
C LEU A 185 -23.35 -2.45 11.43
N GLN A 186 -23.07 -2.57 10.13
CA GLN A 186 -23.19 -1.53 9.12
C GLN A 186 -24.27 -1.91 8.09
N SER A 187 -24.66 -0.95 7.24
CA SER A 187 -25.56 -1.17 6.09
C SER A 187 -26.84 -1.93 6.47
N ASN A 188 -27.55 -1.49 7.51
CA ASN A 188 -28.78 -2.13 7.99
C ASN A 188 -28.67 -3.64 8.30
N GLY A 189 -27.48 -4.12 8.64
CA GLY A 189 -27.25 -5.52 8.98
C GLY A 189 -26.59 -6.36 7.89
N GLU A 190 -26.09 -5.74 6.83
CA GLU A 190 -25.52 -6.43 5.67
C GLU A 190 -23.98 -6.46 5.67
N ALA A 191 -23.35 -5.67 6.55
CA ALA A 191 -21.90 -5.62 6.68
C ALA A 191 -21.46 -5.58 8.15
N HIS A 192 -20.39 -6.30 8.45
CA HIS A 192 -19.82 -6.40 9.79
C HIS A 192 -18.46 -5.74 9.82
N GLN A 193 -18.25 -4.78 10.72
CA GLN A 193 -17.03 -3.99 10.78
C GLN A 193 -16.33 -4.13 12.12
N TRP A 194 -15.01 -4.26 12.08
CA TRP A 194 -14.10 -4.12 13.21
C TRP A 194 -13.20 -2.92 12.99
N PHE A 195 -13.09 -2.08 14.02
CA PHE A 195 -12.33 -0.83 13.97
C PHE A 195 -11.41 -0.72 15.18
N TRP A 196 -10.17 -0.32 14.94
CA TRP A 196 -9.16 -0.06 15.97
C TRP A 196 -8.49 1.29 15.70
N GLU A 197 -8.08 1.96 16.78
CA GLU A 197 -7.40 3.25 16.75
C GLU A 197 -6.33 3.35 17.84
N ASP A 198 -5.16 3.91 17.50
CA ASP A 198 -4.09 4.19 18.46
C ASP A 198 -4.13 5.65 18.96
N LYS A 199 -5.00 5.92 19.92
CA LYS A 199 -5.10 7.25 20.55
C LYS A 199 -3.84 7.65 21.34
N SER A 200 -2.95 6.70 21.63
CA SER A 200 -1.69 6.97 22.33
C SER A 200 -0.66 7.60 21.40
N TYR A 201 -0.73 7.30 20.09
CA TYR A 201 0.14 7.90 19.09
C TYR A 201 -0.01 9.43 19.04
N LYS A 202 1.12 10.12 18.94
CA LYS A 202 1.19 11.57 18.74
C LYS A 202 2.08 11.85 17.54
N LEU A 203 1.54 12.60 16.59
CA LEU A 203 2.35 13.23 15.56
C LEU A 203 3.28 14.28 16.19
N PRO A 204 4.36 14.67 15.50
CA PRO A 204 5.21 15.78 15.94
C PRO A 204 4.41 17.04 16.25
N ASP A 205 4.93 17.85 17.17
CA ASP A 205 4.25 19.05 17.66
C ASP A 205 3.72 19.95 16.53
N GLY A 206 2.44 20.28 16.62
CA GLY A 206 1.74 21.13 15.66
C GLY A 206 1.26 20.43 14.39
N LEU A 207 1.45 19.11 14.25
CA LEU A 207 0.93 18.32 13.13
C LEU A 207 -0.31 17.54 13.51
N GLU A 208 -1.26 17.44 12.58
CA GLU A 208 -2.43 16.58 12.69
C GLU A 208 -2.60 15.72 11.43
N GLY A 209 -3.25 14.57 11.57
CA GLY A 209 -3.66 13.72 10.46
C GLY A 209 -5.10 13.99 10.02
N ARG A 210 -5.38 13.74 8.73
CA ARG A 210 -6.75 13.66 8.17
C ARG A 210 -6.88 12.44 7.25
N PRO A 211 -8.07 11.84 7.15
CA PRO A 211 -9.26 12.14 7.95
C PRO A 211 -9.17 11.61 9.39
N TYR A 212 -8.17 10.78 9.68
CA TYR A 212 -7.93 10.23 11.00
C TYR A 212 -6.87 11.04 11.76
N LEU A 213 -7.15 11.35 13.03
CA LEU A 213 -6.21 12.02 13.93
C LEU A 213 -5.11 11.07 14.43
N TYR A 214 -5.37 9.76 14.36
CA TYR A 214 -4.54 8.70 14.93
C TYR A 214 -4.40 7.56 13.91
N PRO A 215 -3.38 6.69 14.05
CA PRO A 215 -3.35 5.41 13.37
C PRO A 215 -4.64 4.63 13.58
N THR A 216 -5.19 4.09 12.49
CA THR A 216 -6.43 3.33 12.49
C THR A 216 -6.31 2.08 11.62
N ILE A 217 -7.01 1.03 12.05
CA ILE A 217 -7.21 -0.19 11.28
C ILE A 217 -8.71 -0.46 11.21
N ARG A 218 -9.22 -0.68 10.01
CA ARG A 218 -10.63 -0.98 9.76
C ARG A 218 -10.73 -2.16 8.82
N ILE A 219 -11.53 -3.15 9.17
CA ILE A 219 -11.95 -4.20 8.25
C ILE A 219 -13.46 -4.35 8.29
N THR A 220 -14.06 -4.40 7.12
CA THR A 220 -15.48 -4.65 6.90
C THR A 220 -15.62 -5.92 6.09
N VAL A 221 -16.51 -6.81 6.53
CA VAL A 221 -16.88 -8.03 5.80
C VAL A 221 -18.33 -7.89 5.37
N ASN A 222 -18.54 -7.93 4.06
CA ASN A 222 -19.87 -7.88 3.45
C ASN A 222 -20.51 -9.28 3.49
N GLY A 223 -21.83 -9.33 3.32
CA GLY A 223 -22.56 -10.59 3.32
C GLY A 223 -22.17 -11.58 2.21
N ASP A 224 -21.67 -11.11 1.07
CA ASP A 224 -21.09 -11.95 0.01
C ASP A 224 -19.64 -12.40 0.32
N LYS A 225 -19.18 -12.16 1.55
CA LYS A 225 -17.86 -12.46 2.09
C LYS A 225 -16.72 -11.65 1.47
N THR A 226 -17.02 -10.65 0.63
CA THR A 226 -16.01 -9.68 0.22
C THR A 226 -15.60 -8.80 1.39
N ILE A 227 -14.41 -8.22 1.31
CA ILE A 227 -13.87 -7.37 2.38
C ILE A 227 -13.50 -5.99 1.87
N SER A 228 -13.60 -5.00 2.76
CA SER A 228 -12.89 -3.73 2.62
C SER A 228 -11.96 -3.58 3.81
N TYR A 229 -10.71 -3.20 3.56
CA TYR A 229 -9.66 -3.07 4.56
C TYR A 229 -8.98 -1.71 4.44
N TRP A 230 -8.66 -1.11 5.57
CA TRP A 230 -7.81 0.07 5.66
C TRP A 230 -6.89 -0.04 6.87
N ASN A 231 -5.61 0.27 6.67
CA ASN A 231 -4.59 0.30 7.71
C ASN A 231 -3.69 1.50 7.48
N THR A 232 -3.81 2.48 8.36
CA THR A 232 -3.09 3.74 8.25
C THR A 232 -1.83 3.77 9.11
N VAL A 233 -1.52 2.69 9.86
CA VAL A 233 -0.39 2.68 10.82
C VAL A 233 0.92 3.11 10.16
N SER A 234 1.27 2.52 9.02
CA SER A 234 2.50 2.86 8.31
C SER A 234 2.52 4.31 7.77
N LEU A 235 1.34 4.87 7.48
CA LEU A 235 1.21 6.22 6.96
C LEU A 235 1.54 7.28 8.02
N PHE A 236 1.37 6.95 9.30
CA PHE A 236 1.78 7.81 10.42
C PHE A 236 3.26 7.68 10.77
N GLU A 237 3.95 6.62 10.32
CA GLU A 237 5.38 6.41 10.51
C GLU A 237 6.19 7.26 9.49
N ASN A 238 7.36 7.76 9.89
CA ASN A 238 8.26 8.54 9.04
C ASN A 238 9.62 7.86 8.91
#